data_AF-A0AAD4QL72-F1
#
_entry.id   AF-A0AAD4QL72-F1
#
_cell.length_a   1.000
_cell.length_b   1.000
_cell.length_c   1.000
_cell.angle_alpha   90.00
_cell.angle_beta   90.00
_cell.angle_gamma   90.00
#
_symmetry.space_group_name_H-M   'P 1'
#
loop_
_entity.id
_entity.type
_entity.pdbx_description
1 polymer ?
#
loop_
_entity_poly.entity_id
_entity_poly.type
_entity_poly.pdbx_seq_one_letter_code
_entity_poly.pdbx_strand_id
1 'polypeptide(L)'
;MTNFHDPAVEQADGCAIHFLQPLYGCLTRFYPFAVAFVKLLHVMGGIYIWEYFTTFGFEWQIVTGRRRYRWTILLYSGCRLSALVAVIVIFIGFNVTSPIDCKAWLICVFFFAYLAFIFASALIVLRIIAIWEKNRIATGIAVAAWLLNIAFYIHSIATAESVWSPTTQSCVVLHSRRSMANIIVTLIEDIILLILMLMGLRRYGEAGMFGLWRLLYNQV
;
A
#
# COMPACT_ATOMS: atom_id res chain seq x y z
N MET A 1 8.39 6.08 -36.44
CA MET A 1 7.99 7.39 -36.97
C MET A 1 6.47 7.52 -36.86
N THR A 2 6.01 8.12 -35.78
CA THR A 2 4.69 8.75 -35.67
C THR A 2 4.92 9.98 -34.81
N ASN A 3 5.17 11.10 -35.50
CA ASN A 3 5.34 12.43 -34.92
C ASN A 3 4.02 12.86 -34.31
N PHE A 4 4.01 13.14 -33.01
CA PHE A 4 2.94 13.90 -32.36
C PHE A 4 3.47 15.33 -32.18
N HIS A 5 3.27 16.14 -33.22
CA HIS A 5 3.45 17.59 -33.18
C HIS A 5 2.23 18.16 -32.44
N ASP A 6 2.37 18.47 -31.15
CA ASP A 6 1.36 19.24 -30.41
C ASP A 6 1.62 20.75 -30.58
N PRO A 7 0.72 21.51 -31.23
CA PRO A 7 0.89 22.95 -31.50
C PRO A 7 0.66 23.85 -30.28
N ALA A 8 0.49 23.30 -29.08
CA ALA A 8 0.22 24.06 -27.86
C ALA A 8 1.48 24.66 -27.20
N VAL A 9 2.68 24.34 -27.70
CA VAL A 9 3.96 24.80 -27.13
C VAL A 9 4.38 26.17 -27.67
N GLU A 10 3.98 26.55 -28.88
CA GLU A 10 4.54 27.74 -29.56
C GLU A 10 3.83 29.07 -29.22
N GLN A 11 2.63 29.04 -28.61
CA GLN A 11 1.83 30.25 -28.36
C GLN A 11 2.16 30.97 -27.03
N ALA A 12 3.08 30.43 -26.21
CA ALA A 12 3.42 30.99 -24.90
C ALA A 12 4.81 31.66 -24.85
N ASP A 13 5.52 31.75 -25.98
CA ASP A 13 6.93 32.16 -26.03
C ASP A 13 7.15 33.68 -26.10
N GLY A 14 6.09 34.50 -26.03
CA GLY A 14 6.19 35.94 -26.36
C GLY A 14 6.38 36.95 -25.22
N CYS A 15 6.03 36.66 -23.96
CA CYS A 15 5.93 37.75 -22.96
C CYS A 15 6.26 37.43 -21.48
N ALA A 16 6.57 36.18 -21.12
CA ALA A 16 6.66 35.77 -19.70
C ALA A 16 8.06 35.27 -19.24
N ILE A 17 9.11 35.49 -20.04
CA ILE A 17 10.40 34.77 -19.93
C ILE A 17 11.24 35.14 -18.67
N HIS A 18 11.01 36.29 -18.03
CA HIS A 18 11.92 36.77 -16.98
C HIS A 18 11.59 36.38 -15.52
N PHE A 19 10.34 36.02 -15.18
CA PHE A 19 9.95 35.72 -13.79
C PHE A 19 9.73 34.23 -13.49
N LEU A 20 9.54 33.39 -14.52
CA LEU A 20 9.27 31.96 -14.36
C LEU A 20 10.52 31.06 -14.46
N GLN A 21 11.69 31.62 -14.79
CA GLN A 21 13.00 31.27 -14.20
C GLN A 21 13.11 29.87 -13.52
N PRO A 22 12.82 29.80 -12.21
CA PRO A 22 13.00 28.58 -11.42
C PRO A 22 11.85 27.57 -11.59
N LEU A 23 10.67 27.99 -12.04
CA LEU A 23 9.49 27.15 -12.16
C LEU A 23 9.54 26.24 -13.39
N TYR A 24 9.98 26.74 -14.55
CA TYR A 24 10.13 25.90 -15.75
C TYR A 24 11.26 24.88 -15.63
N GLY A 25 12.36 25.23 -14.93
CA GLY A 25 13.46 24.31 -14.66
C GLY A 25 13.03 23.16 -13.73
N CYS A 26 12.14 23.46 -12.78
CA CYS A 26 11.55 22.45 -11.91
C CYS A 26 10.53 21.57 -12.66
N LEU A 27 9.66 22.18 -13.48
CA LEU A 27 8.66 21.47 -14.29
C LEU A 27 9.28 20.56 -15.35
N THR A 28 10.28 21.03 -16.10
CA THR A 28 10.98 20.21 -17.11
C THR A 28 11.77 19.04 -16.50
N ARG A 29 12.24 19.16 -15.26
CA ARG A 29 12.93 18.08 -14.54
C ARG A 29 11.96 17.08 -13.88
N PHE A 30 10.78 17.53 -13.45
CA PHE A 30 9.78 16.70 -12.77
C PHE A 30 8.85 15.96 -13.74
N TYR A 31 8.56 16.55 -14.90
CA TYR A 31 7.71 15.94 -15.94
C TYR A 31 8.17 14.55 -16.42
N PRO A 32 9.46 14.32 -16.79
CA PRO A 32 9.89 12.99 -17.21
C PRO A 32 9.80 11.95 -16.08
N PHE A 33 10.02 12.37 -14.83
CA PHE A 33 9.91 11.49 -13.67
C PHE A 33 8.47 11.02 -13.45
N ALA A 34 7.49 11.93 -13.54
CA ALA A 34 6.08 11.60 -13.37
C ALA A 34 5.60 10.59 -14.43
N VAL A 35 5.95 10.81 -15.71
CA VAL A 35 5.57 9.89 -16.80
C VAL A 35 6.25 8.53 -16.62
N ALA A 36 7.54 8.50 -16.30
CA ALA A 36 8.27 7.25 -16.05
C ALA A 36 7.67 6.46 -14.88
N PHE A 37 7.29 7.15 -13.80
CA PHE A 37 6.64 6.54 -12.65
C PHE A 37 5.29 5.92 -13.00
N VAL A 38 4.43 6.63 -13.76
CA VAL A 38 3.14 6.09 -14.21
C VAL A 38 3.36 4.84 -15.09
N LYS A 39 4.33 4.86 -16.01
CA LYS A 39 4.64 3.67 -16.83
C LYS A 39 5.13 2.51 -15.98
N LEU A 40 6.00 2.76 -15.00
CA LEU A 40 6.48 1.72 -14.09
C LEU A 40 5.34 1.14 -13.25
N LEU A 41 4.44 1.98 -12.73
CA LEU A 41 3.25 1.53 -12.00
C LEU A 41 2.34 0.64 -12.85
N HIS A 42 2.16 0.96 -14.15
CA HIS A 42 1.37 0.13 -15.06
C HIS A 42 2.00 -1.26 -15.26
N VAL A 43 3.33 -1.31 -15.44
CA VAL A 43 4.05 -2.59 -15.59
C VAL A 43 3.99 -3.40 -14.30
N MET A 44 4.30 -2.79 -13.16
CA MET A 44 4.28 -3.47 -11.85
C MET A 44 2.87 -3.92 -11.46
N GLY A 45 1.84 -3.09 -11.70
CA GLY A 45 0.46 -3.46 -11.45
C GLY A 45 -0.02 -4.58 -12.37
N GLY A 46 0.40 -4.60 -13.64
CA GLY A 46 0.12 -5.71 -14.56
C GLY A 46 0.73 -7.03 -14.09
N ILE A 47 1.99 -7.01 -13.65
CA ILE A 47 2.67 -8.18 -13.05
C ILE A 47 1.93 -8.64 -11.79
N TYR A 48 1.53 -7.71 -10.92
CA TYR A 48 0.79 -8.04 -9.71
C TYR A 48 -0.56 -8.71 -10.00
N ILE A 49 -1.30 -8.20 -10.98
CA ILE A 49 -2.57 -8.78 -11.43
C ILE A 49 -2.36 -10.18 -11.99
N TRP A 50 -1.32 -10.36 -12.82
CA TRP A 50 -0.95 -11.67 -13.36
C TRP A 50 -0.69 -12.69 -12.24
N GLU A 51 0.18 -12.35 -11.30
CA GLU A 51 0.52 -13.19 -10.15
C GLU A 51 -0.70 -13.51 -9.26
N TYR A 52 -1.63 -12.57 -9.14
CA TYR A 52 -2.88 -12.79 -8.42
C TYR A 52 -3.72 -13.89 -9.07
N PHE A 53 -3.98 -13.77 -10.37
CA PHE A 53 -4.83 -14.72 -11.09
C PHE A 53 -4.21 -16.11 -11.19
N THR A 54 -2.90 -16.22 -11.37
CA THR A 54 -2.20 -17.52 -11.39
C THR A 54 -2.28 -18.23 -10.03
N THR A 55 -2.28 -17.48 -8.93
CA THR A 55 -2.35 -18.05 -7.57
C THR A 55 -3.79 -18.21 -7.05
N PHE A 56 -4.77 -17.53 -7.66
CA PHE A 56 -6.16 -17.48 -7.18
C PHE A 56 -6.79 -18.87 -7.02
N GLY A 57 -6.47 -19.80 -7.94
CA GLY A 57 -7.00 -21.16 -7.89
C GLY A 57 -6.66 -21.91 -6.60
N PHE A 58 -5.49 -21.64 -6.00
CA PHE A 58 -5.08 -22.25 -4.73
C PHE A 58 -5.85 -21.67 -3.54
N GLU A 59 -6.06 -20.35 -3.51
CA GLU A 59 -6.81 -19.68 -2.44
C GLU A 59 -8.29 -20.02 -2.49
N TRP A 60 -8.88 -20.06 -3.69
CA TRP A 60 -10.29 -20.40 -3.86
C TRP A 60 -10.61 -21.81 -3.34
N GLN A 61 -9.72 -22.78 -3.54
CA GLN A 61 -9.86 -24.14 -3.01
C GLN A 61 -9.85 -24.20 -1.48
N ILE A 62 -9.15 -23.27 -0.83
CA ILE A 62 -9.14 -23.17 0.64
C ILE A 62 -10.45 -22.53 1.13
N VAL A 63 -10.96 -21.52 0.43
CA VAL A 63 -12.24 -20.86 0.75
C VAL A 63 -13.43 -21.79 0.52
N THR A 64 -13.41 -22.62 -0.52
CA THR A 64 -14.47 -23.62 -0.81
C THR A 64 -14.45 -24.83 0.14
N GLY A 65 -13.66 -24.79 1.22
CA GLY A 65 -13.75 -25.77 2.30
C GLY A 65 -13.08 -27.11 2.02
N ARG A 66 -12.28 -27.24 0.95
CA ARG A 66 -11.49 -28.46 0.70
C ARG A 66 -10.33 -28.63 1.70
N ARG A 67 -10.04 -27.61 2.53
CA ARG A 67 -9.00 -27.62 3.58
C ARG A 67 -9.51 -26.95 4.87
N ARG A 68 -8.88 -27.26 6.02
CA ARG A 68 -9.22 -26.69 7.33
C ARG A 68 -9.19 -25.16 7.30
N TYR A 69 -10.34 -24.56 7.59
CA TYR A 69 -10.53 -23.12 7.67
C TYR A 69 -9.71 -22.52 8.82
N ARG A 70 -8.91 -21.48 8.51
CA ARG A 70 -8.17 -20.69 9.51
C ARG A 70 -8.45 -19.21 9.24
N TRP A 71 -8.86 -18.47 10.28
CA TRP A 71 -9.12 -17.03 10.21
C TRP A 71 -7.96 -16.23 9.61
N THR A 72 -6.72 -16.65 9.86
CA THR A 72 -5.50 -16.03 9.30
C THR A 72 -5.44 -16.08 7.78
N ILE A 73 -6.03 -17.10 7.14
CA ILE A 73 -6.05 -17.25 5.68
C ILE A 73 -7.00 -16.22 5.06
N LEU A 74 -8.13 -15.92 5.71
CA LEU A 74 -9.04 -14.89 5.23
C LEU A 74 -8.41 -13.50 5.30
N LEU A 75 -7.68 -13.18 6.37
CA LEU A 75 -6.99 -11.89 6.49
C LEU A 75 -5.91 -11.74 5.42
N TYR A 76 -5.18 -12.82 5.13
CA TYR A 76 -4.19 -12.84 4.06
C TYR A 76 -4.83 -12.64 2.67
N SER A 77 -5.88 -13.39 2.37
CA SER A 77 -6.59 -13.25 1.09
C SER A 77 -7.25 -11.87 0.96
N GLY A 78 -7.81 -11.35 2.05
CA GLY A 78 -8.39 -10.00 2.12
C GLY A 78 -7.38 -8.89 1.84
N CYS A 79 -6.18 -8.96 2.44
CA CYS A 79 -5.08 -8.03 2.17
C CYS A 79 -4.71 -8.01 0.68
N ARG A 80 -4.60 -9.20 0.08
CA ARG A 80 -4.24 -9.36 -1.34
C ARG A 80 -5.33 -8.85 -2.26
N LEU A 81 -6.60 -9.14 -1.95
CA LEU A 81 -7.75 -8.66 -2.71
C LEU A 81 -7.89 -7.14 -2.62
N SER A 82 -7.75 -6.54 -1.43
CA SER A 82 -7.86 -5.08 -1.29
C SER A 82 -6.73 -4.35 -2.00
N ALA A 83 -5.51 -4.89 -1.99
CA ALA A 83 -4.41 -4.35 -2.79
C ALA A 83 -4.69 -4.43 -4.31
N LEU A 84 -5.27 -5.53 -4.79
CA LEU A 84 -5.67 -5.67 -6.19
C LEU A 84 -6.75 -4.65 -6.59
N VAL A 85 -7.78 -4.49 -5.77
CA VAL A 85 -8.83 -3.47 -6.02
C VAL A 85 -8.22 -2.07 -6.04
N ALA A 86 -7.30 -1.76 -5.12
CA ALA A 86 -6.61 -0.47 -5.12
C ALA A 86 -5.84 -0.22 -6.43
N VAL A 87 -5.09 -1.20 -6.93
CA VAL A 87 -4.34 -1.10 -8.20
C VAL A 87 -5.29 -0.86 -9.39
N ILE A 88 -6.41 -1.57 -9.45
CA ILE A 88 -7.41 -1.40 -10.52
C ILE A 88 -8.00 0.02 -10.50
N VAL A 89 -8.40 0.52 -9.32
CA VAL A 89 -8.97 1.87 -9.19
C VAL A 89 -7.94 2.94 -9.55
N ILE A 90 -6.66 2.72 -9.24
CA ILE A 90 -5.56 3.61 -9.65
C ILE A 90 -5.43 3.65 -11.18
N PHE A 91 -5.49 2.50 -11.87
CA PHE A 91 -5.44 2.45 -13.34
C PHE A 91 -6.62 3.16 -13.99
N ILE A 92 -7.83 3.00 -13.44
CA ILE A 92 -9.02 3.73 -13.90
C ILE A 92 -8.80 5.24 -13.76
N GLY A 93 -8.22 5.69 -12.65
CA GLY A 93 -7.92 7.11 -12.41
C GLY A 93 -6.88 7.70 -13.35
N PHE A 94 -5.93 6.90 -13.84
CA PHE A 94 -4.94 7.37 -14.83
C PHE A 94 -5.47 7.33 -16.27
N ASN A 95 -6.48 6.52 -16.56
CA ASN A 95 -7.05 6.39 -17.90
C ASN A 95 -8.25 7.32 -18.17
N VAL A 96 -8.82 7.92 -17.11
CA VAL A 96 -9.98 8.80 -17.24
C VAL A 96 -9.57 10.19 -17.74
N THR A 97 -10.10 10.56 -18.91
CA THR A 97 -9.94 11.91 -19.51
C THR A 97 -11.20 12.76 -19.40
N SER A 98 -12.25 12.21 -18.76
CA SER A 98 -13.55 12.86 -18.55
C SER A 98 -13.66 13.40 -17.12
N PRO A 99 -14.45 14.45 -16.87
CA PRO A 99 -14.65 14.99 -15.52
C PRO A 99 -15.34 13.95 -14.63
N ILE A 100 -14.61 13.46 -13.64
CA ILE A 100 -15.12 12.59 -12.58
C ILE A 100 -15.02 13.28 -11.22
N ASP A 101 -15.80 12.82 -10.25
CA ASP A 101 -15.66 13.24 -8.86
C ASP A 101 -14.32 12.77 -8.27
N CYS A 102 -13.29 13.62 -8.40
CA CYS A 102 -11.94 13.36 -7.87
C CYS A 102 -11.91 12.95 -6.40
N LYS A 103 -12.85 13.49 -5.63
CA LYS A 103 -12.97 13.21 -4.20
C LYS A 103 -13.42 11.76 -3.98
N ALA A 104 -14.44 11.31 -4.69
CA ALA A 104 -14.94 9.94 -4.58
C ALA A 104 -13.87 8.92 -5.01
N TRP A 105 -13.23 9.17 -6.15
CA TRP A 105 -12.14 8.32 -6.64
C TRP A 105 -10.98 8.23 -5.62
N LEU A 106 -10.51 9.37 -5.10
CA LEU A 106 -9.41 9.39 -4.14
C LEU A 106 -9.75 8.65 -2.84
N ILE A 107 -10.96 8.85 -2.33
CA ILE A 107 -11.44 8.14 -1.13
C ILE A 107 -11.45 6.64 -1.38
N CYS A 108 -11.95 6.18 -2.55
CA CYS A 108 -11.93 4.77 -2.91
C CYS A 108 -10.50 4.19 -2.94
N VAL A 109 -9.56 4.88 -3.59
CA VAL A 109 -8.16 4.44 -3.66
C VAL A 109 -7.56 4.30 -2.26
N PHE A 110 -7.67 5.34 -1.43
CA PHE A 110 -7.11 5.30 -0.08
C PHE A 110 -7.79 4.28 0.83
N PHE A 111 -9.11 4.09 0.69
CA PHE A 111 -9.83 3.09 1.46
C PHE A 111 -9.31 1.68 1.20
N PHE A 112 -9.20 1.27 -0.07
CA PHE A 112 -8.70 -0.07 -0.42
C PHE A 112 -7.21 -0.24 -0.09
N ALA A 113 -6.40 0.80 -0.28
CA ALA A 113 -4.99 0.77 0.09
C ALA A 113 -4.80 0.62 1.61
N TYR A 114 -5.48 1.43 2.42
CA TYR A 114 -5.37 1.35 3.88
C TYR A 114 -5.98 0.06 4.43
N LEU A 115 -7.04 -0.49 3.83
CA LEU A 115 -7.52 -1.83 4.18
C LEU A 115 -6.44 -2.91 3.98
N ALA A 116 -5.68 -2.84 2.89
CA ALA A 116 -4.59 -3.78 2.65
C ALA A 116 -3.53 -3.71 3.76
N PHE A 117 -3.15 -2.49 4.18
CA PHE A 117 -2.21 -2.28 5.29
C PHE A 117 -2.78 -2.79 6.63
N ILE A 118 -4.04 -2.46 6.96
CA ILE A 118 -4.69 -2.93 8.20
C ILE A 118 -4.68 -4.46 8.29
N PHE A 119 -4.99 -5.15 7.19
CA PHE A 119 -4.94 -6.61 7.15
C PHE A 119 -3.51 -7.15 7.25
N ALA A 120 -2.53 -6.51 6.61
CA ALA A 120 -1.13 -6.89 6.71
C ALA A 120 -0.61 -6.79 8.16
N SER A 121 -0.83 -5.66 8.83
CA SER A 121 -0.43 -5.46 10.22
C SER A 121 -1.19 -6.42 11.17
N ALA A 122 -2.48 -6.69 10.90
CA ALA A 122 -3.25 -7.68 11.67
C ALA A 122 -2.62 -9.10 11.61
N LEU A 123 -2.07 -9.51 10.45
CA LEU A 123 -1.38 -10.80 10.34
C LEU A 123 -0.12 -10.88 11.22
N ILE A 124 0.62 -9.77 11.35
CA ILE A 124 1.79 -9.70 12.22
C ILE A 124 1.35 -9.76 13.68
N VAL A 125 0.33 -8.98 14.07
CA VAL A 125 -0.22 -8.98 15.44
C VAL A 125 -0.72 -10.36 15.85
N LEU A 126 -1.42 -11.08 14.98
CA LEU A 126 -1.85 -12.46 15.25
C LEU A 126 -0.68 -13.41 15.54
N ARG A 127 0.45 -13.24 14.83
CA ARG A 127 1.66 -14.01 15.10
C ARG A 127 2.28 -13.65 16.45
N ILE A 128 2.26 -12.35 16.81
CA ILE A 128 2.72 -11.88 18.13
C ILE A 128 1.86 -12.50 19.23
N ILE A 129 0.53 -12.49 19.09
CA ILE A 129 -0.40 -13.10 20.06
C ILE A 129 -0.10 -14.58 20.27
N ALA A 130 0.12 -15.32 19.18
CA ALA A 130 0.43 -16.75 19.24
C ALA A 130 1.78 -17.04 19.95
N ILE A 131 2.79 -16.17 19.78
CA ILE A 131 4.10 -16.34 20.42
C ILE A 131 4.06 -15.89 21.89
N TRP A 132 3.44 -14.75 22.17
CA TRP A 132 3.46 -14.10 23.48
C TRP A 132 2.27 -14.46 24.36
N GLU A 133 1.65 -15.63 24.16
CA GLU A 133 0.46 -16.11 24.88
C GLU A 133 0.58 -15.92 26.42
N LYS A 134 1.79 -16.09 26.97
CA LYS A 134 2.06 -15.93 28.41
C LYS A 134 2.26 -14.48 28.89
N ASN A 135 2.64 -13.55 28.01
CA ASN A 135 2.91 -12.16 28.38
C ASN A 135 1.83 -11.21 27.83
N ARG A 136 0.78 -10.98 28.62
CA ARG A 136 -0.35 -10.12 28.25
C ARG A 136 0.04 -8.67 27.93
N ILE A 137 1.16 -8.18 28.48
CA ILE A 137 1.64 -6.81 28.23
C ILE A 137 2.09 -6.66 26.78
N ALA A 138 2.93 -7.57 26.27
CA ALA A 138 3.41 -7.50 24.89
C ALA A 138 2.26 -7.63 23.87
N THR A 139 1.31 -8.52 24.14
CA THR A 139 0.08 -8.67 23.36
C THR A 139 -0.77 -7.40 23.40
N GLY A 140 -0.95 -6.80 24.58
CA GLY A 140 -1.70 -5.55 24.75
C GLY A 140 -1.08 -4.39 23.97
N ILE A 141 0.25 -4.25 24.00
CA ILE A 141 0.97 -3.22 23.23
C ILE A 141 0.76 -3.40 21.73
N ALA A 142 0.88 -4.63 21.21
CA ALA A 142 0.71 -4.90 19.78
C ALA A 142 -0.72 -4.61 19.30
N VAL A 143 -1.73 -5.01 20.07
CA VAL A 143 -3.14 -4.73 19.74
C VAL A 143 -3.44 -3.23 19.84
N ALA A 144 -2.92 -2.55 20.85
CA ALA A 144 -3.09 -1.11 21.01
C ALA A 144 -2.46 -0.33 19.85
N ALA A 145 -1.24 -0.69 19.43
CA ALA A 145 -0.57 -0.09 18.28
C ALA A 145 -1.42 -0.22 17.01
N TRP A 146 -1.95 -1.43 16.77
CA TRP A 146 -2.79 -1.70 15.60
C TRP A 146 -4.13 -0.95 15.62
N LEU A 147 -4.73 -0.73 16.79
CA LEU A 147 -5.93 0.12 16.90
C LEU A 147 -5.61 1.61 16.65
N LEU A 148 -4.43 2.08 17.08
CA LEU A 148 -3.97 3.45 16.82
C LEU A 148 -3.73 3.66 15.31
N ASN A 149 -2.92 2.79 14.67
CA ASN A 149 -3.21 2.21 13.35
C ASN A 149 -4.42 2.74 12.58
N ILE A 150 -5.51 2.02 12.84
CA ILE A 150 -6.82 2.18 12.21
C ILE A 150 -7.38 3.58 12.45
N ALA A 151 -7.24 4.12 13.66
CA ALA A 151 -7.73 5.46 13.99
C ALA A 151 -7.03 6.54 13.13
N PHE A 152 -5.71 6.44 12.94
CA PHE A 152 -4.96 7.34 12.07
C PHE A 152 -5.41 7.24 10.61
N TYR A 153 -5.66 6.03 10.10
CA TYR A 153 -6.16 5.87 8.73
C TYR A 153 -7.55 6.46 8.52
N ILE A 154 -8.49 6.25 9.44
CA ILE A 154 -9.84 6.82 9.35
C ILE A 154 -9.75 8.35 9.34
N HIS A 155 -8.93 8.93 10.22
CA HIS A 155 -8.69 10.37 10.25
C HIS A 155 -8.04 10.89 8.95
N SER A 156 -7.11 10.11 8.38
CA SER A 156 -6.46 10.43 7.10
C SER A 156 -7.45 10.48 5.94
N ILE A 157 -8.38 9.52 5.86
CA ILE A 157 -9.40 9.50 4.80
C ILE A 157 -10.38 10.67 4.98
N ALA A 158 -10.82 10.92 6.23
CA ALA A 158 -11.79 11.98 6.52
C ALA A 158 -11.27 13.39 6.19
N THR A 159 -9.96 13.59 6.22
CA THR A 159 -9.31 14.88 5.92
C THR A 159 -8.72 14.95 4.51
N ALA A 160 -8.95 13.92 3.67
CA ALA A 160 -8.44 13.90 2.31
C ALA A 160 -9.28 14.81 1.39
N GLU A 161 -8.61 15.77 0.76
CA GLU A 161 -9.20 16.68 -0.21
C GLU A 161 -8.48 16.58 -1.55
N SER A 162 -9.23 16.55 -2.65
CA SER A 162 -8.70 16.57 -4.01
C SER A 162 -9.47 17.56 -4.87
N VAL A 163 -8.74 18.21 -5.77
CA VAL A 163 -9.29 19.17 -6.73
C VAL A 163 -8.89 18.73 -8.13
N TRP A 164 -9.85 18.83 -9.06
CA TRP A 164 -9.60 18.61 -10.48
C TRP A 164 -8.80 19.78 -11.06
N SER A 165 -7.66 19.50 -11.67
CA SER A 165 -6.85 20.51 -12.36
C SER A 165 -7.14 20.47 -13.87
N PRO A 166 -7.73 21.54 -14.46
CA PRO A 166 -8.01 21.58 -15.89
C PRO A 166 -6.73 21.60 -16.74
N THR A 167 -5.60 22.06 -16.18
CA THR A 167 -4.30 22.16 -16.86
C THR A 167 -3.65 20.80 -17.09
N THR A 168 -3.84 19.85 -16.16
CA THR A 168 -3.23 18.50 -16.24
C THR A 168 -4.23 17.41 -16.60
N GLN A 169 -5.51 17.78 -16.79
CA GLN A 169 -6.62 16.83 -17.02
C GLN A 169 -6.60 15.67 -16.01
N SER A 170 -6.28 15.99 -14.75
CA SER A 170 -6.04 14.99 -13.71
C SER A 170 -6.46 15.51 -12.34
N CYS A 171 -6.80 14.57 -11.44
CA CYS A 171 -7.07 14.88 -10.04
C CYS A 171 -5.76 15.12 -9.28
N VAL A 172 -5.63 16.30 -8.65
CA VAL A 172 -4.48 16.63 -7.81
C VAL A 172 -4.88 16.49 -6.34
N VAL A 173 -4.06 15.78 -5.56
CA VAL A 173 -4.25 15.61 -4.12
C VAL A 173 -3.74 16.87 -3.41
N LEU A 174 -4.63 17.57 -2.71
CA LEU A 174 -4.23 18.69 -1.86
C LEU A 174 -3.63 18.12 -0.57
N HIS A 175 -2.55 18.71 -0.07
CA HIS A 175 -1.91 18.31 1.20
C HIS A 175 -1.28 16.90 1.24
N SER A 176 -0.51 16.51 0.21
CA SER A 176 0.26 15.25 0.15
C SER A 176 1.21 14.99 1.34
N ARG A 177 1.62 16.03 2.09
CA ARG A 177 2.56 15.90 3.22
C ARG A 177 2.02 15.01 4.34
N ARG A 178 0.71 15.06 4.61
CA ARG A 178 0.08 14.25 5.67
C ARG A 178 -0.02 12.77 5.27
N SER A 179 -0.32 12.49 4.00
CA SER A 179 -0.33 11.12 3.48
C SER A 179 1.03 10.44 3.59
N MET A 180 2.11 11.17 3.26
CA MET A 180 3.49 10.67 3.42
C MET A 180 3.85 10.39 4.88
N ALA A 181 3.44 11.26 5.80
CA ALA A 181 3.65 11.05 7.22
C ALA A 181 2.96 9.76 7.72
N ASN A 182 1.73 9.50 7.28
CA ASN A 182 1.00 8.28 7.66
C ASN A 182 1.71 7.01 7.18
N ILE A 183 2.23 7.00 5.95
CA ILE A 183 3.01 5.86 5.42
C ILE A 183 4.25 5.61 6.29
N ILE A 184 4.99 6.66 6.64
CA ILE A 184 6.20 6.53 7.49
C ILE A 184 5.83 6.00 8.88
N VAL A 185 4.76 6.51 9.48
CA VAL A 185 4.29 6.05 10.80
C VAL A 185 3.91 4.58 10.77
N THR A 186 3.17 4.13 9.75
CA THR A 186 2.83 2.72 9.57
C THR A 186 4.07 1.85 9.41
N LEU A 187 5.04 2.26 8.58
CA LEU A 187 6.27 1.49 8.38
C LEU A 187 7.06 1.34 9.69
N ILE A 188 7.13 2.41 10.50
CA ILE A 188 7.78 2.36 11.81
C ILE A 188 7.03 1.40 12.74
N GLU A 189 5.70 1.45 12.77
CA GLU A 189 4.90 0.50 13.56
C GLU A 189 5.14 -0.94 13.13
N ASP A 190 5.09 -1.24 11.83
CA ASP A 190 5.33 -2.59 11.31
C ASP A 190 6.75 -3.07 11.66
N ILE A 191 7.76 -2.20 11.59
CA ILE A 191 9.12 -2.51 12.05
C ILE A 191 9.13 -2.87 13.55
N ILE A 192 8.44 -2.09 14.39
CA ILE A 192 8.34 -2.36 15.84
C ILE A 192 7.64 -3.71 16.08
N LEU A 193 6.54 -3.99 15.39
CA LEU A 193 5.82 -5.26 15.49
C LEU A 193 6.68 -6.44 15.02
N LEU A 194 7.45 -6.28 13.95
CA LEU A 194 8.40 -7.28 13.46
C LEU A 194 9.52 -7.53 14.48
N ILE A 195 10.05 -6.49 15.12
CA ILE A 195 11.05 -6.62 16.19
C ILE A 195 10.45 -7.36 17.39
N LEU A 196 9.22 -7.04 17.81
CA LEU A 196 8.51 -7.75 18.88
C LEU A 196 8.30 -9.23 18.55
N MET A 197 7.95 -9.55 17.30
CA MET A 197 7.84 -10.93 16.82
C MET A 197 9.20 -11.65 16.88
N LEU A 198 10.28 -11.01 16.40
CA LEU A 198 11.62 -11.59 16.39
C LEU A 198 12.17 -11.81 17.81
N MET A 199 11.95 -10.86 18.73
CA MET A 199 12.33 -11.00 20.14
C MET A 199 11.57 -12.13 20.82
N GLY A 200 10.26 -12.28 20.52
CA GLY A 200 9.47 -13.40 21.01
C GLY A 200 10.03 -14.74 20.53
N LEU A 201 10.38 -14.83 19.25
CA LEU A 201 10.97 -16.03 18.69
C LEU A 201 12.35 -16.35 19.29
N ARG A 202 13.23 -15.35 19.46
CA ARG A 202 14.55 -15.56 20.09
C ARG A 202 14.42 -16.06 21.53
N ARG A 203 13.51 -15.48 22.31
CA ARG A 203 13.26 -15.89 23.71
C ARG A 203 12.74 -17.33 23.81
N TYR A 204 11.87 -17.76 22.90
CA TYR A 204 11.44 -19.15 22.82
C TYR A 204 12.52 -20.08 22.25
N GLY A 205 13.34 -19.58 21.32
CA GLY A 205 14.50 -20.28 20.79
C GLY A 205 15.49 -20.64 21.88
N GLU A 206 15.83 -19.74 22.79
CA GLU A 206 16.73 -20.05 23.91
C GLU A 206 16.17 -21.12 24.87
N ALA A 207 14.85 -21.26 24.98
CA ALA A 207 14.20 -22.30 25.78
C ALA A 207 13.86 -23.60 25.00
N GLY A 208 13.82 -23.55 23.67
CA GLY A 208 13.26 -24.61 22.81
C GLY A 208 14.12 -25.05 21.62
N MET A 209 15.27 -24.41 21.38
CA MET A 209 16.21 -24.77 20.31
C MET A 209 16.73 -26.19 20.48
N PHE A 210 16.89 -26.67 21.73
CA PHE A 210 17.16 -28.10 22.00
C PHE A 210 16.04 -29.04 21.54
N GLY A 211 14.78 -28.61 21.50
CA GLY A 211 13.64 -29.44 21.07
C GLY A 211 13.50 -29.54 19.55
N LEU A 212 13.70 -28.42 18.84
CA LEU A 212 13.63 -28.38 17.37
C LEU A 212 14.84 -29.07 16.72
N TRP A 213 16.04 -28.85 17.27
CA TRP A 213 17.26 -29.55 16.82
C TRP A 213 17.15 -31.06 17.07
N ARG A 214 16.51 -31.48 18.16
CA ARG A 214 16.26 -32.90 18.48
C ARG A 214 15.20 -33.53 17.58
N LEU A 215 14.22 -32.77 17.08
CA LEU A 215 13.24 -33.24 16.10
C LEU A 215 13.86 -33.37 14.70
N LEU A 216 14.71 -32.43 14.29
CA LEU A 216 15.45 -32.52 13.03
C LEU A 216 16.50 -33.63 13.05
N TYR A 217 17.19 -33.82 14.18
CA TYR A 217 18.17 -34.90 14.35
C TYR A 217 17.53 -36.29 14.40
N ASN A 218 16.28 -36.40 14.86
CA ASN A 218 15.53 -37.67 14.86
C ASN A 218 14.79 -37.96 13.53
N GLN A 219 14.91 -37.10 12.52
CA GLN A 219 14.38 -37.34 11.17
C GLN A 219 15.45 -37.83 10.17
N VAL A 220 16.66 -38.10 10.64
CA VAL A 220 17.73 -38.82 9.93
C VAL A 220 18.05 -40.09 10.69
#